data_AF-A0A1M7DH35-F1
#
_entry.id   AF-A0A1M7DH35-F1
#
_cell.length_a   1.000
_cell.length_b   1.000
_cell.length_c   1.000
_cell.angle_alpha   90.00
_cell.angle_beta   90.00
_cell.angle_gamma   90.00
#
_symmetry.space_group_name_H-M   'P 1'
#
loop_
_entity.id
_entity.type
_entity.pdbx_description
1 polymer ?
#
loop_
_entity_poly.entity_id
_entity_poly.type
_entity_poly.pdbx_seq_one_letter_code
_entity_poly.pdbx_strand_id
1 'polypeptide(L)'
;MNVDILHSGFDGLRLTIETDVTPAFRERLNAAKAEAVEANRESILTFGEIGLGVRRSGGMAFSAHTGDMGAEWYFLDPENRPANNPGITVDFRAFLLATGGLRAAQNHLETCMHAFGIPYGENQLRVTRTDFAIDFLAPWFEPDRTHLVAPPKTKAVEFTGPSDSETHASGTRVTGLRAGKGESRQLVIYDKRAEVIEKGKAGWLKIWNATRASMGKPALDIKDPDQSRVWRFELRMGRKQLRERFDIRGWDDLQAMIGDAFTDFCERMRYCIPTADRNRARWPTHELWQRYS
;
A
#
# COMPACT_ATOMS: atom_id res chain seq x y z
N MET A 1 -15.54 19.32 13.58
CA MET A 1 -15.50 18.27 14.63
C MET A 1 -14.06 17.78 14.77
N ASN A 2 -13.63 17.32 15.95
CA ASN A 2 -12.29 16.73 16.10
C ASN A 2 -12.41 15.22 15.79
N VAL A 3 -12.08 14.82 14.55
CA VAL A 3 -12.09 13.40 14.14
C VAL A 3 -10.92 12.64 14.74
N ASP A 4 -11.16 11.41 15.18
CA ASP A 4 -10.10 10.50 15.66
C ASP A 4 -9.33 9.89 14.49
N ILE A 5 -8.01 10.05 14.52
CA ILE A 5 -7.08 9.39 13.61
C ILE A 5 -6.59 8.11 14.29
N LEU A 6 -6.95 6.96 13.74
CA LEU A 6 -6.60 5.65 14.30
C LEU A 6 -5.25 5.15 13.81
N HIS A 7 -4.82 5.59 12.63
CA HIS A 7 -3.53 5.31 12.03
C HIS A 7 -3.17 6.40 11.02
N SER A 8 -1.88 6.73 10.93
CA SER A 8 -1.30 7.60 9.91
C SER A 8 0.11 7.11 9.60
N GLY A 9 0.39 6.77 8.35
CA GLY A 9 1.69 6.20 7.97
C GLY A 9 1.70 5.56 6.59
N PHE A 10 2.82 4.93 6.24
CA PHE A 10 2.94 4.17 5.00
C PHE A 10 2.09 2.89 5.05
N ASP A 11 1.38 2.61 3.96
CA ASP A 11 0.54 1.43 3.80
C ASP A 11 1.03 0.50 2.68
N GLY A 12 1.84 1.03 1.77
CA GLY A 12 2.43 0.30 0.66
C GLY A 12 3.76 0.91 0.24
N LEU A 13 4.72 0.06 -0.09
CA LEU A 13 6.01 0.45 -0.63
C LEU A 13 6.46 -0.63 -1.60
N ARG A 14 6.72 -0.26 -2.85
CA ARG A 14 7.21 -1.19 -3.87
C ARG A 14 8.54 -0.74 -4.43
N LEU A 15 9.48 -1.66 -4.43
CA LEU A 15 10.81 -1.49 -4.99
C LEU A 15 11.03 -2.46 -6.14
N THR A 16 11.87 -2.05 -7.07
CA THR A 16 12.48 -2.94 -8.07
C THR A 16 13.98 -2.87 -7.97
N ILE A 17 14.67 -3.99 -8.16
CA ILE A 17 16.12 -4.09 -8.05
C ILE A 17 16.66 -4.71 -9.34
N GLU A 18 17.58 -3.99 -9.99
CA GLU A 18 18.26 -4.39 -11.22
C GLU A 18 19.41 -5.38 -10.92
N THR A 19 19.08 -6.52 -10.31
CA THR A 19 20.00 -7.63 -10.02
C THR A 19 19.31 -8.98 -10.26
N ASP A 20 20.07 -10.06 -10.30
CA ASP A 20 19.59 -11.43 -10.47
C ASP A 20 19.76 -12.28 -9.22
N VAL A 21 18.89 -13.27 -9.07
CA VAL A 21 19.11 -14.35 -8.10
C VAL A 21 20.36 -15.15 -8.49
N THR A 22 21.12 -15.62 -7.51
CA THR A 22 22.27 -16.48 -7.77
C THR A 22 21.83 -17.84 -8.31
N PRO A 23 22.68 -18.57 -9.07
CA PRO A 23 22.35 -19.91 -9.54
C PRO A 23 21.94 -20.87 -8.41
N ALA A 24 22.66 -20.83 -7.28
CA ALA A 24 22.35 -21.65 -6.11
C ALA A 24 20.99 -21.29 -5.48
N PHE A 25 20.66 -19.99 -5.38
CA PHE A 25 19.35 -19.60 -4.86
C PHE A 25 18.22 -19.93 -5.84
N ARG A 26 18.46 -19.78 -7.14
CA ARG A 26 17.53 -20.17 -8.20
C ARG A 26 17.19 -21.66 -8.14
N GLU A 27 18.18 -22.54 -7.97
CA GLU A 27 17.95 -23.98 -7.81
C GLU A 27 17.03 -24.28 -6.62
N ARG A 28 17.24 -23.60 -5.48
CA ARG A 28 16.38 -23.71 -4.30
C ARG A 28 14.95 -23.23 -4.59
N LEU A 29 14.79 -22.10 -5.30
CA LEU A 29 13.47 -21.58 -5.68
C LEU A 29 12.73 -22.54 -6.63
N ASN A 30 13.44 -23.15 -7.58
CA ASN A 30 12.88 -24.17 -8.48
C ASN A 30 12.38 -25.39 -7.70
N ALA A 31 13.21 -25.94 -6.81
CA ALA A 31 12.85 -27.09 -5.99
C ALA A 31 11.63 -26.77 -5.10
N ALA A 32 11.65 -25.64 -4.39
CA ALA A 32 10.53 -25.21 -3.54
C ALA A 32 9.25 -24.98 -4.34
N LYS A 33 9.34 -24.39 -5.54
CA LYS A 33 8.18 -24.20 -6.41
C LYS A 33 7.61 -25.53 -6.92
N ALA A 34 8.47 -26.48 -7.29
CA ALA A 34 8.04 -27.81 -7.70
C ALA A 34 7.31 -28.54 -6.56
N GLU A 35 7.88 -28.49 -5.34
CA GLU A 35 7.22 -29.01 -4.14
C GLU A 35 5.89 -28.32 -3.88
N ALA A 36 5.83 -26.99 -4.02
CA ALA A 36 4.61 -26.22 -3.81
C ALA A 36 3.49 -26.59 -4.81
N VAL A 37 3.87 -26.92 -6.04
CA VAL A 37 2.95 -27.43 -7.06
C VAL A 37 2.45 -28.82 -6.69
N GLU A 38 3.34 -29.73 -6.31
CA GLU A 38 3.01 -31.12 -5.95
C GLU A 38 2.12 -31.18 -4.70
N ALA A 39 2.47 -30.45 -3.66
CA ALA A 39 1.75 -30.42 -2.39
C ALA A 39 0.50 -29.52 -2.41
N ASN A 40 0.28 -28.77 -3.51
CA ASN A 40 -0.79 -27.80 -3.66
C ASN A 40 -0.89 -26.78 -2.50
N ARG A 41 0.26 -26.36 -1.98
CA ARG A 41 0.44 -25.36 -0.91
C ARG A 41 1.80 -24.69 -1.07
N GLU A 42 2.06 -23.58 -0.41
CA GLU A 42 3.41 -23.00 -0.43
C GLU A 42 4.46 -23.91 0.20
N SER A 43 5.69 -23.87 -0.33
CA SER A 43 6.87 -24.50 0.26
C SER A 43 7.70 -23.44 0.97
N ILE A 44 8.20 -23.74 2.16
CA ILE A 44 8.94 -22.78 2.99
C ILE A 44 10.43 -23.05 2.87
N LEU A 45 11.17 -22.08 2.32
CA LEU A 45 12.63 -22.05 2.39
C LEU A 45 13.06 -21.29 3.65
N THR A 46 13.90 -21.91 4.47
CA THR A 46 14.43 -21.29 5.69
C THR A 46 15.85 -20.76 5.49
N PHE A 47 16.10 -19.56 6.01
CA PHE A 47 17.39 -18.87 6.02
C PHE A 47 17.61 -18.25 7.41
N GLY A 48 18.17 -19.02 8.34
CA GLY A 48 18.20 -18.61 9.76
C GLY A 48 16.77 -18.43 10.28
N GLU A 49 16.45 -17.23 10.75
CA GLU A 49 15.11 -16.86 11.23
C GLU A 49 14.14 -16.45 10.11
N ILE A 50 14.63 -16.29 8.88
CA ILE A 50 13.80 -15.87 7.74
C ILE A 50 13.16 -17.08 7.09
N GLY A 51 11.83 -17.13 7.11
CA GLY A 51 11.04 -18.02 6.28
C GLY A 51 10.61 -17.33 4.98
N LEU A 52 10.95 -17.93 3.85
CA LEU A 52 10.49 -17.50 2.52
C LEU A 52 9.49 -18.52 1.99
N GLY A 53 8.19 -18.17 2.03
CA GLY A 53 7.12 -18.99 1.49
C GLY A 53 7.03 -18.85 -0.02
N VAL A 54 7.48 -19.87 -0.75
CA VAL A 54 7.48 -19.94 -2.22
C VAL A 54 6.14 -20.51 -2.70
N ARG A 55 5.47 -19.77 -3.57
CA ARG A 55 4.15 -20.15 -4.09
C ARG A 55 4.28 -21.03 -5.32
N ARG A 56 3.24 -21.84 -5.56
CA ARG A 56 3.04 -22.60 -6.79
C ARG A 56 2.86 -21.73 -8.04
N SER A 57 2.37 -20.49 -7.87
CA SER A 57 2.08 -19.56 -8.96
C SER A 57 3.32 -18.74 -9.37
N GLY A 58 3.27 -18.14 -10.57
CA GLY A 58 4.34 -17.26 -11.07
C GLY A 58 4.81 -17.55 -12.49
N GLY A 59 4.28 -18.59 -13.17
CA GLY A 59 4.67 -18.90 -14.55
C GLY A 59 6.17 -19.22 -14.66
N MET A 60 6.91 -18.44 -15.45
CA MET A 60 8.38 -18.53 -15.56
C MET A 60 9.14 -17.73 -14.49
N ALA A 61 8.45 -17.14 -13.51
CA ALA A 61 9.02 -16.41 -12.39
C ALA A 61 8.71 -17.11 -11.05
N PHE A 62 9.31 -16.63 -9.97
CA PHE A 62 9.09 -17.10 -8.61
C PHE A 62 8.35 -16.03 -7.81
N SER A 63 7.19 -16.38 -7.27
CA SER A 63 6.44 -15.51 -6.35
C SER A 63 6.55 -16.07 -4.94
N ALA A 64 6.94 -15.24 -3.98
CA ALA A 64 7.16 -15.66 -2.61
C ALA A 64 6.75 -14.56 -1.60
N HIS A 65 6.73 -14.88 -0.32
CA HIS A 65 6.51 -13.89 0.75
C HIS A 65 7.31 -14.23 2.00
N THR A 66 7.52 -13.22 2.83
CA THR A 66 8.23 -13.31 4.13
C THR A 66 7.27 -13.09 5.29
N GLY A 67 6.01 -13.50 5.11
CA GLY A 67 4.93 -13.32 6.07
C GLY A 67 4.30 -11.93 6.07
N ASP A 68 3.33 -11.73 6.96
CA ASP A 68 2.52 -10.50 7.05
C ASP A 68 3.27 -9.28 7.57
N MET A 69 4.36 -9.51 8.30
CA MET A 69 5.30 -8.48 8.77
C MET A 69 6.52 -8.36 7.84
N GLY A 70 6.45 -8.89 6.62
CA GLY A 70 7.53 -8.85 5.65
C GLY A 70 7.13 -8.17 4.35
N ALA A 71 7.48 -8.82 3.24
CA ALA A 71 7.18 -8.38 1.89
C ALA A 71 6.71 -9.54 1.02
N GLU A 72 5.97 -9.19 -0.04
CA GLU A 72 5.86 -10.00 -1.25
C GLU A 72 7.13 -9.86 -2.08
N TRP A 73 7.59 -10.97 -2.62
CA TRP A 73 8.79 -11.07 -3.43
C TRP A 73 8.46 -11.67 -4.78
N TYR A 74 8.97 -11.04 -5.83
CA TYR A 74 8.88 -11.54 -7.20
C TYR A 74 10.29 -11.59 -7.77
N PHE A 75 10.78 -12.79 -8.03
CA PHE A 75 12.06 -13.03 -8.66
C PHE A 75 11.80 -13.47 -10.10
N LEU A 76 12.22 -12.68 -11.08
CA LEU A 76 12.22 -13.12 -12.48
C LEU A 76 13.36 -14.12 -12.67
N ASP A 77 13.06 -15.23 -13.34
CA ASP A 77 14.08 -16.22 -13.67
C ASP A 77 15.08 -15.62 -14.68
N PRO A 78 16.38 -15.51 -14.35
CA PRO A 78 17.38 -14.96 -15.26
C PRO A 78 17.44 -15.67 -16.61
N GLU A 79 17.09 -16.96 -16.69
CA GLU A 79 17.06 -17.72 -17.96
C GLU A 79 15.88 -17.34 -18.87
N ASN A 80 14.84 -16.72 -18.32
CA ASN A 80 13.58 -16.43 -19.02
C ASN A 80 13.15 -14.96 -18.90
N ARG A 81 14.03 -14.10 -18.40
CA ARG A 81 13.70 -12.71 -18.09
C ARG A 81 13.60 -11.87 -19.37
N PRO A 82 12.48 -11.14 -19.58
CA PRO A 82 12.40 -10.16 -20.65
C PRO A 82 13.50 -9.10 -20.53
N ALA A 83 14.07 -8.67 -21.65
CA ALA A 83 15.08 -7.63 -21.67
C ALA A 83 14.60 -6.35 -20.96
N ASN A 84 15.49 -5.70 -20.22
CA ASN A 84 15.26 -4.45 -19.48
C ASN A 84 14.27 -4.54 -18.30
N ASN A 85 13.81 -5.74 -17.93
CA ASN A 85 13.04 -5.89 -16.69
C ASN A 85 13.97 -6.04 -15.47
N PRO A 86 13.63 -5.44 -14.32
CA PRO A 86 14.36 -5.68 -13.08
C PRO A 86 14.22 -7.15 -12.69
N GLY A 87 15.29 -7.77 -12.19
CA GLY A 87 15.24 -9.18 -11.79
C GLY A 87 14.43 -9.41 -10.53
N ILE A 88 14.29 -8.39 -9.67
CA ILE A 88 13.59 -8.53 -8.38
C ILE A 88 12.60 -7.38 -8.18
N THR A 89 11.39 -7.72 -7.74
CA THR A 89 10.41 -6.77 -7.21
C THR A 89 10.08 -7.15 -5.78
N VAL A 90 10.07 -6.15 -4.89
CA VAL A 90 9.72 -6.30 -3.48
C VAL A 90 8.55 -5.38 -3.18
N ASP A 91 7.48 -5.90 -2.62
CA ASP A 91 6.28 -5.13 -2.24
C ASP A 91 6.00 -5.35 -0.75
N PHE A 92 6.31 -4.34 0.07
CA PHE A 92 6.25 -4.46 1.52
C PHE A 92 4.80 -4.49 2.01
N ARG A 93 4.54 -5.36 2.98
CA ARG A 93 3.22 -5.55 3.55
C ARG A 93 2.88 -4.39 4.47
N ALA A 94 1.61 -3.99 4.44
CA ALA A 94 1.10 -2.87 5.20
C ALA A 94 1.39 -2.94 6.71
N PHE A 95 1.41 -4.14 7.33
CA PHE A 95 1.67 -4.23 8.77
C PHE A 95 3.12 -3.92 9.15
N LEU A 96 4.09 -4.31 8.33
CA LEU A 96 5.50 -3.93 8.51
C LEU A 96 5.64 -2.40 8.48
N LEU A 97 5.02 -1.77 7.47
CA LEU A 97 5.07 -0.32 7.30
C LEU A 97 4.33 0.42 8.41
N ALA A 98 3.15 -0.06 8.81
CA ALA A 98 2.33 0.57 9.83
C ALA A 98 2.96 0.54 11.23
N THR A 99 3.81 -0.45 11.51
CA THR A 99 4.43 -0.63 12.84
C THR A 99 5.88 -0.20 12.89
N GLY A 100 6.61 -0.27 11.78
CA GLY A 100 8.05 0.01 11.72
C GLY A 100 8.49 1.05 10.70
N GLY A 101 7.58 1.53 9.84
CA GLY A 101 7.84 2.56 8.84
C GLY A 101 8.88 2.15 7.79
N LEU A 102 9.45 3.16 7.11
CA LEU A 102 10.43 2.94 6.04
C LEU A 102 11.71 2.25 6.53
N ARG A 103 12.16 2.57 7.75
CA ARG A 103 13.37 1.96 8.32
C ARG A 103 13.22 0.45 8.51
N ALA A 104 12.06 -0.01 8.99
CA ALA A 104 11.82 -1.45 9.11
C ALA A 104 11.76 -2.14 7.74
N ALA A 105 11.19 -1.48 6.72
CA ALA A 105 11.19 -1.99 5.34
C ALA A 105 12.63 -2.09 4.78
N GLN A 106 13.46 -1.06 4.98
CA GLN A 106 14.85 -1.08 4.56
C GLN A 106 15.65 -2.19 5.26
N ASN A 107 15.56 -2.29 6.58
CA ASN A 107 16.24 -3.34 7.35
C ASN A 107 15.78 -4.74 6.91
N HIS A 108 14.48 -4.92 6.66
CA HIS A 108 13.92 -6.18 6.17
C HIS A 108 14.49 -6.56 4.81
N LEU A 109 14.58 -5.60 3.89
CA LEU A 109 15.18 -5.80 2.57
C LEU A 109 16.64 -6.24 2.70
N GLU A 110 17.46 -5.49 3.42
CA GLU A 110 18.90 -5.75 3.57
C GLU A 110 19.14 -7.12 4.20
N THR A 111 18.38 -7.44 5.26
CA THR A 111 18.45 -8.73 5.95
C THR A 111 18.09 -9.90 5.03
N CYS A 112 17.02 -9.76 4.25
CA CYS A 112 16.60 -10.79 3.30
C CYS A 112 17.58 -10.94 2.13
N MET A 113 18.01 -9.84 1.51
CA MET A 113 18.96 -9.87 0.38
C MET A 113 20.29 -10.51 0.80
N HIS A 114 20.80 -10.19 1.99
CA HIS A 114 21.98 -10.85 2.55
C HIS A 114 21.75 -12.35 2.79
N ALA A 115 20.63 -12.72 3.43
CA ALA A 115 20.31 -14.12 3.71
C ALA A 115 20.12 -14.97 2.45
N PHE A 116 19.56 -14.39 1.39
CA PHE A 116 19.40 -15.05 0.09
C PHE A 116 20.69 -15.07 -0.74
N GLY A 117 21.75 -14.38 -0.26
CA GLY A 117 23.02 -14.28 -0.96
C GLY A 117 22.94 -13.48 -2.26
N ILE A 118 22.06 -12.46 -2.32
CA ILE A 118 21.84 -11.64 -3.51
C ILE A 118 22.56 -10.30 -3.33
N PRO A 119 23.72 -10.10 -3.98
CA PRO A 119 24.38 -8.81 -3.95
C PRO A 119 23.62 -7.79 -4.81
N TYR A 120 23.56 -6.55 -4.34
CA TYR A 120 23.10 -5.41 -5.11
C TYR A 120 23.78 -4.13 -4.60
N GLY A 121 23.98 -3.17 -5.50
CA GLY A 121 24.39 -1.81 -5.16
C GLY A 121 23.19 -0.88 -5.07
N GLU A 122 23.34 0.21 -4.32
CA GLU A 122 22.30 1.23 -4.13
C GLU A 122 21.74 1.77 -5.46
N ASN A 123 22.62 1.93 -6.46
CA ASN A 123 22.26 2.39 -7.80
C ASN A 123 21.39 1.42 -8.60
N GLN A 124 21.19 0.17 -8.15
CA GLN A 124 20.30 -0.80 -8.80
C GLN A 124 18.88 -0.77 -8.22
N LEU A 125 18.65 -0.10 -7.10
CA LEU A 125 17.36 -0.01 -6.43
C LEU A 125 16.53 1.15 -6.99
N ARG A 126 15.24 0.91 -7.19
CA ARG A 126 14.26 1.93 -7.61
C ARG A 126 13.00 1.83 -6.78
N VAL A 127 12.59 2.94 -6.18
CA VAL A 127 11.23 3.09 -5.65
C VAL A 127 10.26 3.25 -6.81
N THR A 128 9.23 2.39 -6.85
CA THR A 128 8.24 2.37 -7.96
C THR A 128 6.83 2.72 -7.50
N ARG A 129 6.53 2.54 -6.22
CA ARG A 129 5.26 2.93 -5.61
C ARG A 129 5.42 3.21 -4.13
N THR A 130 4.71 4.22 -3.64
CA THR A 130 4.54 4.53 -2.22
C THR A 130 3.08 4.88 -1.95
N ASP A 131 2.49 4.29 -0.92
CA ASP A 131 1.14 4.57 -0.48
C ASP A 131 1.17 5.08 0.95
N PHE A 132 0.56 6.23 1.22
CA PHE A 132 0.42 6.80 2.56
C PHE A 132 -1.05 6.83 2.94
N ALA A 133 -1.38 6.28 4.11
CA ALA A 133 -2.74 6.12 4.57
C ALA A 133 -3.01 6.91 5.85
N ILE A 134 -4.23 7.44 5.95
CA ILE A 134 -4.81 7.89 7.22
C ILE A 134 -6.14 7.18 7.43
N ASP A 135 -6.29 6.59 8.62
CA ASP A 135 -7.52 5.93 9.06
C ASP A 135 -8.30 6.85 9.97
N PHE A 136 -9.49 7.28 9.53
CA PHE A 136 -10.39 8.12 10.29
C PHE A 136 -11.52 7.30 10.89
N LEU A 137 -11.75 7.42 12.19
CA LEU A 137 -13.01 6.97 12.78
C LEU A 137 -14.10 8.00 12.47
N ALA A 138 -14.91 7.73 11.46
CA ALA A 138 -15.94 8.64 10.99
C ALA A 138 -17.22 7.90 10.59
N PRO A 139 -18.05 7.46 11.56
CA PRO A 139 -19.25 6.69 11.25
C PRO A 139 -20.31 7.42 10.43
N TRP A 140 -20.31 8.75 10.51
CA TRP A 140 -21.17 9.66 9.76
C TRP A 140 -20.72 9.91 8.33
N PHE A 141 -19.51 9.49 7.95
CA PHE A 141 -18.94 9.80 6.64
C PHE A 141 -19.29 8.74 5.60
N GLU A 142 -19.55 9.18 4.37
CA GLU A 142 -19.54 8.37 3.16
C GLU A 142 -18.89 9.18 2.03
N PRO A 143 -18.04 8.57 1.19
CA PRO A 143 -17.35 9.29 0.14
C PRO A 143 -18.30 9.61 -1.01
N ASP A 144 -18.17 10.83 -1.53
CA ASP A 144 -18.93 11.36 -2.66
C ASP A 144 -17.94 12.03 -3.63
N ARG A 145 -17.94 11.59 -4.89
CA ARG A 145 -17.06 12.12 -5.94
C ARG A 145 -17.29 13.62 -6.21
N THR A 146 -18.47 14.15 -5.92
CA THR A 146 -18.79 15.58 -6.11
C THR A 146 -18.03 16.47 -5.13
N HIS A 147 -17.58 15.91 -4.00
CA HIS A 147 -16.72 16.59 -3.02
C HIS A 147 -15.24 16.63 -3.45
N LEU A 148 -14.83 15.80 -4.43
CA LEU A 148 -13.44 15.71 -4.88
C LEU A 148 -13.09 16.75 -5.93
N VAL A 149 -12.17 17.66 -5.58
CA VAL A 149 -11.49 18.56 -6.52
C VAL A 149 -10.18 17.88 -6.97
N ALA A 150 -10.01 17.69 -8.27
CA ALA A 150 -8.85 17.01 -8.84
C ALA A 150 -8.43 17.67 -10.16
N PRO A 151 -7.21 17.41 -10.65
CA PRO A 151 -6.74 17.98 -11.91
C PRO A 151 -7.66 17.61 -13.09
N PRO A 152 -7.74 18.45 -14.13
CA PRO A 152 -8.52 18.13 -15.33
C PRO A 152 -8.17 16.75 -15.90
N LYS A 153 -9.17 16.04 -16.43
CA LYS A 153 -9.05 14.68 -16.99
C LYS A 153 -8.72 13.57 -15.98
N THR A 154 -8.67 13.88 -14.67
CA THR A 154 -8.62 12.85 -13.63
C THR A 154 -9.93 12.07 -13.62
N LYS A 155 -9.87 10.77 -13.89
CA LYS A 155 -11.03 9.88 -13.75
C LYS A 155 -11.27 9.57 -12.28
N ALA A 156 -12.52 9.64 -11.85
CA ALA A 156 -12.97 9.28 -10.51
C ALA A 156 -14.11 8.25 -10.62
N VAL A 157 -14.06 7.21 -9.78
CA VAL A 157 -14.97 6.07 -9.79
C VAL A 157 -15.38 5.75 -8.36
N GLU A 158 -16.68 5.63 -8.12
CA GLU A 158 -17.27 5.13 -6.87
C GLU A 158 -17.54 3.63 -6.98
N PHE A 159 -17.48 2.92 -5.85
CA PHE A 159 -17.69 1.47 -5.77
C PHE A 159 -18.38 1.05 -4.47
N THR A 160 -18.95 -0.16 -4.44
CA THR A 160 -19.79 -0.65 -3.33
C THR A 160 -19.22 -1.84 -2.56
N GLY A 161 -18.03 -2.35 -2.93
CA GLY A 161 -17.34 -3.40 -2.17
C GLY A 161 -15.81 -3.20 -2.06
N PRO A 162 -15.15 -3.69 -0.98
CA PRO A 162 -13.70 -3.57 -0.79
C PRO A 162 -12.88 -4.50 -1.72
N SER A 163 -13.53 -5.44 -2.42
CA SER A 163 -12.98 -6.28 -3.50
C SER A 163 -13.09 -5.66 -4.89
N ASP A 164 -13.89 -4.61 -5.04
CA ASP A 164 -14.29 -4.13 -6.37
C ASP A 164 -13.22 -3.19 -6.94
N SER A 165 -12.42 -3.72 -7.86
CA SER A 165 -11.52 -2.91 -8.69
C SER A 165 -12.25 -2.11 -9.77
N GLU A 166 -13.51 -2.45 -10.05
CA GLU A 166 -14.37 -1.88 -11.08
C GLU A 166 -15.82 -1.74 -10.58
N THR A 167 -16.59 -0.85 -11.21
CA THR A 167 -17.95 -0.47 -10.83
C THR A 167 -18.93 -1.64 -10.93
N HIS A 168 -19.02 -2.46 -9.88
CA HIS A 168 -20.16 -3.34 -9.65
C HIS A 168 -20.92 -2.83 -8.44
N ALA A 169 -21.74 -1.79 -8.67
CA ALA A 169 -22.70 -1.34 -7.68
C ALA A 169 -23.82 -2.39 -7.55
N SER A 170 -23.74 -3.27 -6.56
CA SER A 170 -24.84 -4.18 -6.20
C SER A 170 -25.67 -3.67 -5.01
N GLY A 171 -25.33 -2.49 -4.49
CA GLY A 171 -26.04 -1.85 -3.38
C GLY A 171 -26.18 -0.33 -3.55
N THR A 172 -27.02 0.29 -2.72
CA THR A 172 -27.31 1.74 -2.74
C THR A 172 -26.26 2.59 -2.02
N ARG A 173 -25.36 1.97 -1.23
CA ARG A 173 -24.35 2.65 -0.41
C ARG A 173 -22.97 2.64 -1.07
N VAL A 174 -22.36 3.81 -1.22
CA VAL A 174 -20.97 3.93 -1.68
C VAL A 174 -20.02 3.53 -0.54
N THR A 175 -19.16 2.54 -0.79
CA THR A 175 -18.16 2.07 0.19
C THR A 175 -16.74 2.46 -0.18
N GLY A 176 -16.55 3.11 -1.32
CA GLY A 176 -15.33 3.80 -1.63
C GLY A 176 -15.34 4.64 -2.91
N LEU A 177 -14.29 5.44 -3.05
CA LEU A 177 -14.01 6.35 -4.14
C LEU A 177 -12.56 6.19 -4.55
N ARG A 178 -12.29 6.07 -5.85
CA ARG A 178 -10.94 6.04 -6.42
C ARG A 178 -10.82 7.13 -7.46
N ALA A 179 -9.77 7.94 -7.39
CA ALA A 179 -9.52 8.98 -8.38
C ALA A 179 -8.05 9.04 -8.78
N GLY A 180 -7.79 9.11 -10.09
CA GLY A 180 -6.44 9.07 -10.65
C GLY A 180 -5.95 7.67 -10.97
N LYS A 181 -4.65 7.53 -11.25
CA LYS A 181 -4.02 6.31 -11.77
C LYS A 181 -2.81 5.91 -10.94
N GLY A 182 -2.68 4.61 -10.67
CA GLY A 182 -1.58 4.06 -9.87
C GLY A 182 -0.18 4.29 -10.44
N GLU A 183 -0.04 4.48 -11.76
CA GLU A 183 1.26 4.88 -12.37
C GLU A 183 1.68 6.32 -12.03
N SER A 184 0.75 7.15 -11.57
CA SER A 184 0.94 8.58 -11.27
C SER A 184 0.42 8.86 -9.86
N ARG A 185 -0.51 9.81 -9.67
CA ARG A 185 -1.23 10.03 -8.42
C ARG A 185 -2.56 9.31 -8.45
N GLN A 186 -2.88 8.61 -7.37
CA GLN A 186 -4.20 8.04 -7.15
C GLN A 186 -4.63 8.22 -5.69
N LEU A 187 -5.80 8.80 -5.48
CA LEU A 187 -6.47 8.82 -4.19
C LEU A 187 -7.43 7.63 -4.13
N VAL A 188 -7.43 6.91 -3.01
CA VAL A 188 -8.42 5.89 -2.71
C VAL A 188 -9.02 6.17 -1.34
N ILE A 189 -10.34 6.29 -1.26
CA ILE A 189 -11.09 6.42 -0.01
C ILE A 189 -11.97 5.19 0.09
N TYR A 190 -11.96 4.46 1.20
CA TYR A 190 -12.81 3.27 1.36
C TYR A 190 -13.08 2.88 2.81
N ASP A 191 -14.16 2.12 3.01
CA ASP A 191 -14.54 1.55 4.30
C ASP A 191 -13.52 0.46 4.70
N LYS A 192 -12.52 0.87 5.48
CA LYS A 192 -11.42 0.01 5.91
C LYS A 192 -11.89 -1.01 6.93
N ARG A 193 -12.89 -0.68 7.75
CA ARG A 193 -13.53 -1.63 8.66
C ARG A 193 -14.11 -2.81 7.89
N ALA A 194 -14.89 -2.54 6.83
CA ALA A 194 -15.45 -3.59 5.98
C ALA A 194 -14.35 -4.47 5.38
N GLU A 195 -13.27 -3.89 4.87
CA GLU A 195 -12.12 -4.65 4.33
C GLU A 195 -11.45 -5.53 5.41
N VAL A 196 -11.28 -5.01 6.63
CA VAL A 196 -10.66 -5.75 7.74
C VAL A 196 -11.49 -6.96 8.13
N ILE A 197 -12.82 -6.82 8.18
CA ILE A 197 -13.74 -7.92 8.47
C ILE A 197 -13.69 -8.96 7.36
N GLU A 198 -13.87 -8.54 6.10
CA GLU A 198 -13.97 -9.44 4.95
C GLU A 198 -12.68 -10.23 4.74
N LYS A 199 -11.52 -9.57 4.85
CA LYS A 199 -10.21 -10.19 4.58
C LYS A 199 -9.56 -10.78 5.84
N GLY A 200 -10.25 -10.80 6.98
CA GLY A 200 -9.72 -11.36 8.23
C GLY A 200 -8.47 -10.66 8.76
N LYS A 201 -8.28 -9.37 8.49
CA LYS A 201 -7.06 -8.62 8.84
C LYS A 201 -7.07 -8.09 10.27
N ALA A 202 -7.32 -8.96 11.25
CA ALA A 202 -7.54 -8.60 12.66
C ALA A 202 -6.39 -7.78 13.30
N GLY A 203 -5.17 -7.82 12.74
CA GLY A 203 -4.05 -6.98 13.15
C GLY A 203 -4.37 -5.48 13.12
N TRP A 204 -5.21 -5.01 12.18
CA TRP A 204 -5.61 -3.59 12.12
C TRP A 204 -6.43 -3.15 13.32
N LEU A 205 -7.32 -4.03 13.83
CA LEU A 205 -8.10 -3.71 15.03
C LEU A 205 -7.19 -3.52 16.25
N LYS A 206 -6.09 -4.29 16.34
CA LYS A 206 -5.07 -4.11 17.38
C LYS A 206 -4.40 -2.73 17.27
N ILE A 207 -4.00 -2.33 16.07
CA ILE A 207 -3.39 -1.01 15.80
C ILE A 207 -4.36 0.10 16.21
N TRP A 208 -5.62 0.05 15.75
CA TRP A 208 -6.61 1.07 16.07
C TRP A 208 -6.92 1.17 17.56
N ASN A 209 -7.06 0.03 18.25
CA ASN A 209 -7.35 0.02 19.68
C ASN A 209 -6.15 0.46 20.52
N ALA A 210 -4.92 0.20 20.08
CA ALA A 210 -3.72 0.76 20.72
C ALA A 210 -3.72 2.30 20.64
N THR A 211 -4.04 2.86 19.46
CA THR A 211 -4.19 4.32 19.28
C THR A 211 -5.32 4.88 20.13
N ARG A 212 -6.47 4.20 20.23
CA ARG A 212 -7.57 4.68 21.10
C ARG A 212 -7.21 4.62 22.58
N ALA A 213 -6.52 3.57 23.01
CA ALA A 213 -6.04 3.47 24.38
C ALA A 213 -5.09 4.60 24.74
N SER A 214 -4.16 4.99 23.85
CA SER A 214 -3.27 6.14 24.07
C SER A 214 -4.01 7.48 24.12
N MET A 215 -5.19 7.57 23.50
CA MET A 215 -6.10 8.72 23.60
C MET A 215 -7.06 8.64 24.80
N GLY A 216 -6.96 7.62 25.66
CA GLY A 216 -7.88 7.40 26.78
C GLY A 216 -9.31 7.02 26.36
N LYS A 217 -9.47 6.46 25.16
CA LYS A 217 -10.77 6.10 24.56
C LYS A 217 -11.04 4.59 24.64
N PRO A 218 -12.31 4.18 24.75
CA PRO A 218 -12.66 2.75 24.78
C PRO A 218 -12.31 2.08 23.45
N ALA A 219 -11.98 0.80 23.50
CA ALA A 219 -11.76 -0.01 22.30
C ALA A 219 -12.97 -0.01 21.37
N LEU A 220 -12.74 -0.15 20.05
CA LEU A 220 -13.79 -0.29 19.06
C LEU A 220 -14.43 -1.68 19.15
N ASP A 221 -15.76 -1.71 19.17
CA ASP A 221 -16.49 -2.90 18.77
C ASP A 221 -16.65 -2.89 17.25
N ILE A 222 -15.83 -3.68 16.56
CA ILE A 222 -15.85 -3.76 15.10
C ILE A 222 -17.20 -4.29 14.55
N LYS A 223 -18.04 -4.91 15.37
CA LYS A 223 -19.36 -5.40 14.96
C LYS A 223 -20.40 -4.29 14.89
N ASP A 224 -20.21 -3.19 15.63
CA ASP A 224 -21.12 -2.04 15.63
C ASP A 224 -20.66 -0.97 14.61
N PRO A 225 -21.26 -0.91 13.40
CA PRO A 225 -20.84 0.05 12.38
C PRO A 225 -21.10 1.51 12.77
N ASP A 226 -22.07 1.79 13.65
CA ASP A 226 -22.44 3.16 14.02
C ASP A 226 -21.39 3.81 14.93
N GLN A 227 -20.54 2.99 15.56
CA GLN A 227 -19.45 3.42 16.43
C GLN A 227 -18.05 3.07 15.91
N SER A 228 -17.93 2.19 14.91
CA SER A 228 -16.63 1.65 14.47
C SER A 228 -16.28 1.82 12.99
N ARG A 229 -17.09 2.52 12.20
CA ARG A 229 -16.79 2.79 10.78
C ARG A 229 -15.48 3.58 10.63
N VAL A 230 -14.47 2.90 10.12
CA VAL A 230 -13.15 3.45 9.82
C VAL A 230 -13.02 3.65 8.31
N TRP A 231 -12.73 4.88 7.90
CA TRP A 231 -12.47 5.23 6.51
C TRP A 231 -10.99 5.47 6.31
N ARG A 232 -10.40 4.74 5.37
CA ARG A 232 -9.01 4.97 4.96
C ARG A 232 -8.97 5.92 3.79
N PHE A 233 -8.18 6.97 3.91
CA PHE A 233 -7.75 7.82 2.81
C PHE A 233 -6.31 7.41 2.46
N GLU A 234 -6.12 6.88 1.26
CA GLU A 234 -4.86 6.34 0.78
C GLU A 234 -4.36 7.18 -0.40
N LEU A 235 -3.24 7.86 -0.19
CA LEU A 235 -2.54 8.65 -1.19
C LEU A 235 -1.49 7.75 -1.84
N ARG A 236 -1.69 7.40 -3.11
CA ARG A 236 -0.81 6.50 -3.85
C ARG A 236 0.00 7.28 -4.88
N MET A 237 1.31 7.12 -4.83
CA MET A 237 2.24 7.68 -5.81
C MET A 237 3.00 6.56 -6.52
N GLY A 238 2.88 6.54 -7.84
CA GLY A 238 3.64 5.66 -8.72
C GLY A 238 4.83 6.36 -9.37
N ARG A 239 5.50 5.62 -10.25
CA ARG A 239 6.67 6.05 -11.02
C ARG A 239 6.61 7.48 -11.58
N LYS A 240 5.49 7.91 -12.19
CA LYS A 240 5.39 9.25 -12.81
C LYS A 240 5.48 10.39 -11.81
N GLN A 241 5.20 10.12 -10.53
CA GLN A 241 5.44 11.09 -9.47
C GLN A 241 6.82 10.90 -8.88
N LEU A 242 7.11 9.70 -8.41
CA LEU A 242 8.33 9.44 -7.66
C LEU A 242 9.56 9.75 -8.51
N ARG A 243 9.69 9.11 -9.67
CA ARG A 243 10.90 9.22 -10.50
C ARG A 243 10.87 10.39 -11.47
N GLU A 244 9.78 10.55 -12.21
CA GLU A 244 9.76 11.52 -13.32
C GLU A 244 9.58 12.97 -12.84
N ARG A 245 8.98 13.16 -11.66
CA ARG A 245 8.70 14.49 -11.13
C ARG A 245 9.57 14.88 -9.94
N PHE A 246 9.74 13.98 -8.97
CA PHE A 246 10.49 14.25 -7.74
C PHE A 246 11.89 13.63 -7.73
N ASP A 247 12.28 12.92 -8.78
CA ASP A 247 13.55 12.18 -8.91
C ASP A 247 13.89 11.27 -7.72
N ILE A 248 12.86 10.73 -7.05
CA ILE A 248 13.00 9.74 -5.98
C ILE A 248 13.38 8.39 -6.58
N ARG A 249 14.62 7.94 -6.35
CA ARG A 249 15.14 6.68 -6.88
C ARG A 249 15.42 5.69 -5.77
N GLY A 250 16.17 6.09 -4.76
CA GLY A 250 16.65 5.23 -3.69
C GLY A 250 15.99 5.48 -2.34
N TRP A 251 16.55 4.86 -1.30
CA TRP A 251 16.13 5.08 0.09
C TRP A 251 16.39 6.50 0.55
N ASP A 252 17.57 7.05 0.25
CA ASP A 252 17.95 8.40 0.67
C ASP A 252 17.02 9.46 0.07
N ASP A 253 16.77 9.40 -1.24
CA ASP A 253 15.84 10.31 -1.90
C ASP A 253 14.42 10.17 -1.32
N LEU A 254 14.00 8.93 -1.02
CA LEU A 254 12.69 8.67 -0.45
C LEU A 254 12.57 9.31 0.93
N GLN A 255 13.57 9.17 1.80
CA GLN A 255 13.55 9.78 3.13
C GLN A 255 13.58 11.31 3.05
N ALA A 256 14.31 11.88 2.09
CA ALA A 256 14.45 13.32 1.93
C ALA A 256 13.21 13.99 1.31
N MET A 257 12.61 13.39 0.28
CA MET A 257 11.66 14.09 -0.61
C MET A 257 10.22 13.61 -0.51
N ILE A 258 9.92 12.51 0.18
CA ILE A 258 8.57 11.93 0.16
C ILE A 258 7.50 12.85 0.77
N GLY A 259 7.88 13.66 1.77
CA GLY A 259 7.00 14.66 2.38
C GLY A 259 6.56 15.73 1.37
N ASP A 260 7.49 16.25 0.58
CA ASP A 260 7.20 17.24 -0.47
C ASP A 260 6.31 16.63 -1.56
N ALA A 261 6.55 15.37 -1.92
CA ALA A 261 5.76 14.67 -2.91
C ALA A 261 4.30 14.47 -2.47
N PHE A 262 4.05 14.14 -1.19
CA PHE A 262 2.69 14.08 -0.64
C PHE A 262 2.06 15.45 -0.40
N THR A 263 2.85 16.47 -0.11
CA THR A 263 2.36 17.86 -0.02
C THR A 263 1.82 18.31 -1.37
N ASP A 264 2.58 18.13 -2.45
CA ASP A 264 2.11 18.41 -3.81
C ASP A 264 0.88 17.57 -4.20
N PHE A 265 0.83 16.31 -3.74
CA PHE A 265 -0.36 15.47 -3.94
C PHE A 265 -1.60 16.18 -3.38
N CYS A 266 -1.52 16.66 -2.14
CA CYS A 266 -2.63 17.28 -1.40
C CYS A 266 -2.97 18.68 -1.90
N GLU A 267 -2.05 19.38 -2.54
CA GLU A 267 -2.33 20.64 -3.24
C GLU A 267 -3.13 20.40 -4.52
N ARG A 268 -2.82 19.32 -5.25
CA ARG A 268 -3.43 19.01 -6.55
C ARG A 268 -4.76 18.29 -6.46
N MET A 269 -4.96 17.50 -5.42
CA MET A 269 -6.22 16.81 -5.14
C MET A 269 -6.70 17.21 -3.76
N ARG A 270 -7.98 17.59 -3.63
CA ARG A 270 -8.58 17.98 -2.36
C ARG A 270 -9.97 17.40 -2.22
N TYR A 271 -10.28 16.92 -1.02
CA TYR A 271 -11.63 16.57 -0.64
C TYR A 271 -12.26 17.76 0.10
N CYS A 272 -13.33 18.31 -0.46
CA CYS A 272 -13.90 19.60 -0.07
C CYS A 272 -15.34 19.47 0.42
N ILE A 273 -15.86 20.56 0.97
CA ILE A 273 -17.28 20.74 1.28
C ILE A 273 -17.89 21.52 0.10
N PRO A 274 -18.83 20.93 -0.67
CA PRO A 274 -19.52 21.63 -1.74
C PRO A 274 -20.23 22.88 -1.22
N THR A 275 -20.21 23.93 -2.03
CA THR A 275 -20.95 25.18 -1.78
C THR A 275 -21.70 25.58 -3.04
N ALA A 276 -22.55 26.62 -2.96
CA ALA A 276 -23.23 27.18 -4.11
C ALA A 276 -22.26 27.83 -5.13
N ASP A 277 -20.99 28.06 -4.76
CA ASP A 277 -19.99 28.63 -5.65
C ASP A 277 -19.62 27.64 -6.77
N ARG A 278 -19.76 28.07 -8.03
CA ARG A 278 -19.38 27.27 -9.19
C ARG A 278 -17.86 27.08 -9.31
N ASN A 279 -17.07 27.96 -8.70
CA ASN A 279 -15.62 27.83 -8.65
C ASN A 279 -15.19 26.91 -7.51
N ARG A 280 -15.04 25.62 -7.84
CA ARG A 280 -14.65 24.56 -6.89
C ARG A 280 -13.30 24.78 -6.22
N ALA A 281 -12.42 25.62 -6.78
CA ALA A 281 -11.15 25.95 -6.15
C ALA A 281 -11.33 26.70 -4.82
N ARG A 282 -12.42 27.48 -4.68
CA ARG A 282 -12.75 28.27 -3.49
C ARG A 282 -13.53 27.49 -2.43
N TRP A 283 -13.85 26.22 -2.69
CA TRP A 283 -14.58 25.40 -1.73
C TRP A 283 -13.74 25.14 -0.47
N PRO A 284 -14.36 25.22 0.72
CA PRO A 284 -13.70 24.86 1.97
C PRO A 284 -13.20 23.42 1.96
N THR A 285 -12.03 23.20 2.55
CA THR A 285 -11.47 21.85 2.73
C THR A 285 -12.29 21.06 3.74
N HIS A 286 -12.63 19.81 3.43
CA HIS A 286 -13.35 18.91 4.34
C HIS A 286 -12.51 18.60 5.58
N GLU A 287 -13.14 18.44 6.74
CA GLU A 287 -12.42 18.27 8.02
C GLU A 287 -11.50 17.03 8.05
N LEU A 288 -11.89 15.95 7.35
CA LEU A 288 -11.02 14.77 7.18
C LEU A 288 -9.78 15.08 6.33
N TRP A 289 -9.88 16.01 5.38
CA TRP A 289 -8.76 16.37 4.49
C TRP A 289 -7.79 17.36 5.14
N GLN A 290 -8.27 18.20 6.07
CA GLN A 290 -7.43 19.15 6.83
C GLN A 290 -6.35 18.46 7.68
N ARG A 291 -6.38 17.12 7.80
CA ARG A 291 -5.38 16.35 8.52
C ARG A 291 -4.12 16.06 7.70
N TYR A 292 -4.14 16.37 6.40
CA TYR A 292 -2.97 16.29 5.51
C TYR A 292 -2.21 17.62 5.38
N SER A 293 -2.75 18.71 5.93
CA SER A 293 -2.18 20.06 5.89
C SER A 293 -1.48 20.43 7.19
#